data_AF-A0A1S3CI88-F1
#
_entry.id   AF-A0A1S3CI88-F1
#
_cell.length_a   1.000
_cell.length_b   1.000
_cell.length_c   1.000
_cell.angle_alpha   90.00
_cell.angle_beta   90.00
_cell.angle_gamma   90.00
#
_symmetry.space_group_name_H-M   'P 1'
#
loop_
_entity.id
_entity.type
_entity.pdbx_description
1 polymer ?
#
loop_
_entity_poly.entity_id
_entity_poly.type
_entity_poly.pdbx_seq_one_letter_code
_entity_poly.pdbx_strand_id
1 'polypeptide(L)'
;MASSLFKLLLESSSNIPSSTRNLSLVANQIGQHTAKWMQDTSKKSPMELINEVPPIKVEGRIVACEGDSNPALGHPIEFICLDREEPAVCKYCGLRYTQDHHH
;
A
#
# COMPACT_ATOMS: atom_id res chain seq x y z
N MET A 1 -54.85 9.58 6.82
CA MET A 1 -55.29 9.55 5.41
C MET A 1 -54.33 10.40 4.58
N ALA A 2 -54.03 9.91 3.37
CA ALA A 2 -53.28 10.56 2.28
C ALA A 2 -51.74 10.69 2.38
N SER A 3 -51.12 9.84 1.57
CA SER A 3 -49.75 9.76 1.04
C SER A 3 -49.40 10.85 0.01
N SER A 4 -48.11 11.18 -0.13
CA SER A 4 -47.44 11.65 -1.36
C SER A 4 -45.94 11.82 -1.02
N LEU A 5 -45.04 10.89 -1.33
CA LEU A 5 -44.40 10.54 -2.61
C LEU A 5 -43.78 11.73 -3.38
N PHE A 6 -42.44 11.68 -3.43
CA PHE A 6 -41.48 12.23 -4.41
C PHE A 6 -41.36 13.75 -4.61
N LYS A 7 -40.16 14.27 -4.31
CA LYS A 7 -39.36 15.07 -5.24
C LYS A 7 -37.88 15.13 -4.81
N LEU A 8 -37.06 14.46 -5.61
CA LEU A 8 -35.64 14.71 -5.78
C LEU A 8 -35.40 16.20 -6.08
N LEU A 9 -34.28 16.75 -5.59
CA LEU A 9 -33.24 17.42 -6.39
C LEU A 9 -32.18 17.99 -5.44
N LEU A 10 -31.11 17.22 -5.26
CA LEU A 10 -29.79 17.74 -4.89
C LEU A 10 -29.25 18.46 -6.14
N GLU A 11 -28.98 19.75 -6.03
CA GLU A 11 -28.09 20.44 -6.96
C GLU A 11 -27.12 21.29 -6.13
N SER A 12 -26.00 20.69 -5.73
CA SER A 12 -24.86 21.40 -5.15
C SER A 12 -23.86 21.65 -6.26
N SER A 13 -23.65 22.92 -6.60
CA SER A 13 -22.65 23.38 -7.56
C SER A 13 -21.25 22.87 -7.17
N SER A 14 -20.66 22.15 -8.12
CA SER A 14 -19.28 21.70 -8.12
C SER A 14 -18.31 22.84 -8.42
N ASN A 15 -17.22 22.95 -7.65
CA ASN A 15 -15.92 23.42 -8.13
C ASN A 15 -14.81 23.17 -7.09
N ILE A 16 -14.44 21.90 -6.89
CA ILE A 16 -13.16 21.52 -6.26
C ILE A 16 -12.52 20.41 -7.11
N PRO A 17 -11.39 20.64 -7.79
CA PRO A 17 -10.63 19.58 -8.43
C PRO A 17 -9.72 18.94 -7.37
N SER A 18 -10.32 18.15 -6.48
CA SER A 18 -9.56 17.24 -5.62
C SER A 18 -9.83 15.85 -6.14
N SER A 19 -8.81 15.23 -6.73
CA SER A 19 -8.78 13.79 -6.97
C SER A 19 -8.76 13.08 -5.62
N THR A 20 -9.91 13.06 -4.94
CA THR A 20 -10.16 12.24 -3.77
C THR A 20 -10.32 10.82 -4.29
N ARG A 21 -9.18 10.11 -4.39
CA ARG A 21 -9.21 8.65 -4.40
C ARG A 21 -9.92 8.23 -3.12
N ASN A 22 -11.18 7.80 -3.24
CA ASN A 22 -12.01 7.32 -2.15
C ASN A 22 -11.28 6.17 -1.44
N LEU A 23 -10.57 6.50 -0.37
CA LEU A 23 -9.70 5.57 0.37
C LEU A 23 -10.51 4.50 1.12
N SER A 24 -11.82 4.73 1.31
CA SER A 24 -12.69 3.88 2.12
C SER A 24 -13.06 2.54 1.48
N LEU A 25 -12.92 2.37 0.16
CA LEU A 25 -13.29 1.11 -0.52
C LEU A 25 -12.14 0.08 -0.55
N VAL A 26 -10.89 0.51 -0.27
CA VAL A 26 -9.70 -0.36 -0.41
C VAL A 26 -9.37 -1.10 0.89
N ALA A 27 -9.77 -0.57 2.06
CA ALA A 27 -9.51 -1.23 3.34
C ALA A 27 -10.10 -2.66 3.39
N ASN A 28 -11.27 -2.87 2.78
CA ASN A 28 -11.90 -4.19 2.70
C ASN A 28 -11.19 -5.16 1.74
N GLN A 29 -10.22 -4.72 0.92
CA GLN A 29 -9.50 -5.58 -0.02
C GLN A 29 -8.20 -6.16 0.56
N ILE A 30 -7.69 -5.58 1.65
CA ILE A 30 -6.53 -6.11 2.38
C ILE A 30 -6.97 -7.43 3.02
N GLY A 31 -6.48 -8.54 2.48
CA GLY A 31 -6.87 -9.89 2.91
C GLY A 31 -7.84 -10.62 1.99
N GLN A 32 -8.58 -9.94 1.09
CA GLN A 32 -9.43 -10.62 0.11
C GLN A 32 -8.64 -11.50 -0.85
N HIS A 33 -7.42 -11.08 -1.19
CA HIS A 33 -6.52 -11.89 -2.01
C HIS A 33 -6.06 -13.13 -1.23
N THR A 34 -5.57 -12.96 -0.01
CA THR A 34 -5.02 -14.06 0.80
C THR A 34 -6.08 -15.07 1.20
N ALA A 35 -7.30 -14.62 1.52
CA ALA A 35 -8.43 -15.46 1.87
C ALA A 35 -8.85 -16.44 0.75
N LYS A 36 -8.44 -16.20 -0.51
CA LYS A 36 -8.72 -17.12 -1.62
C LYS A 36 -7.88 -18.40 -1.58
N TRP A 37 -6.67 -18.35 -0.98
CA TRP A 37 -5.71 -19.47 -1.04
C TRP A 37 -5.20 -19.92 0.33
N MET A 38 -5.20 -19.05 1.34
CA MET A 38 -4.77 -19.38 2.69
C MET A 38 -5.99 -19.84 3.52
N GLN A 39 -6.10 -21.15 3.72
CA GLN A 39 -7.20 -21.75 4.47
C GLN A 39 -6.98 -21.71 5.99
N ASP A 40 -5.72 -21.82 6.41
CA ASP A 40 -5.34 -21.70 7.83
C ASP A 40 -5.31 -20.23 8.24
N THR A 41 -6.29 -19.82 9.03
CA THR A 41 -6.43 -18.44 9.56
C THR A 41 -5.86 -18.30 10.97
N SER A 42 -5.27 -19.35 11.53
CA SER A 42 -4.64 -19.28 12.86
C SER A 42 -3.31 -18.55 12.84
N LYS A 43 -2.66 -18.48 11.67
CA LYS A 43 -1.39 -17.79 11.45
C LYS A 43 -1.62 -16.47 10.72
N LYS A 44 -0.76 -15.49 10.99
CA LYS A 44 -0.73 -14.23 10.23
C LYS A 44 -0.44 -14.52 8.76
N SER A 45 -1.18 -13.84 7.89
CA SER A 45 -0.95 -13.87 6.46
C SER A 45 0.39 -13.24 6.09
N PRO A 46 1.00 -13.60 4.94
CA PRO A 46 2.23 -12.94 4.49
C PRO A 46 2.09 -11.42 4.33
N MET A 47 0.90 -10.94 3.94
CA MET A 47 0.61 -9.51 3.82
C MET A 47 0.64 -8.81 5.20
N GLU A 48 0.13 -9.46 6.25
CA GLU A 48 0.21 -8.93 7.61
C GLU A 48 1.66 -8.94 8.11
N LEU A 49 2.39 -10.03 7.89
CA LEU A 49 3.79 -10.16 8.31
C LEU A 49 4.69 -9.07 7.70
N ILE A 50 4.57 -8.79 6.41
CA ILE A 50 5.40 -7.75 5.78
C ILE A 50 5.00 -6.35 6.22
N ASN A 51 3.72 -6.12 6.53
CA ASN A 51 3.25 -4.83 7.04
C ASN A 51 3.76 -4.52 8.45
N GLU A 52 4.08 -5.54 9.24
CA GLU A 52 4.72 -5.41 10.55
C GLU A 52 6.20 -5.00 10.46
N VAL A 53 6.87 -5.30 9.35
CA VAL A 53 8.28 -4.92 9.13
C VAL A 53 8.37 -3.40 8.85
N PRO A 54 9.07 -2.60 9.68
CA PRO A 54 9.14 -1.15 9.48
C PRO A 54 9.92 -0.79 8.19
N PRO A 55 9.63 0.37 7.57
CA PRO A 55 10.45 0.87 6.47
C PRO A 55 11.91 1.07 6.87
N ILE A 56 12.82 0.66 5.99
CA ILE A 56 14.27 0.77 6.13
C ILE A 56 14.69 2.16 5.65
N LYS A 57 15.33 2.92 6.53
CA LYS A 57 15.92 4.21 6.18
C LYS A 57 17.29 4.02 5.56
N VAL A 58 17.54 4.70 4.45
CA VAL A 58 18.85 4.70 3.77
C VAL A 58 19.23 6.13 3.39
N GLU A 59 20.52 6.44 3.39
CA GLU A 59 21.00 7.80 3.07
C GLU A 59 20.93 8.09 1.55
N GLY A 60 21.12 7.06 0.73
CA GLY A 60 21.16 7.15 -0.72
C GLY A 60 19.77 7.36 -1.35
N ARG A 61 19.76 8.02 -2.52
CA ARG A 61 18.56 8.20 -3.35
C ARG A 61 18.09 6.94 -4.07
N ILE A 62 18.97 5.94 -4.21
CA ILE A 62 18.69 4.65 -4.84
C ILE A 62 19.16 3.55 -3.91
N VAL A 63 18.32 2.54 -3.71
CA VAL A 63 18.66 1.32 -2.97
C VAL A 63 18.68 0.11 -3.89
N ALA A 64 19.62 -0.81 -3.67
CA ALA A 64 19.67 -2.11 -4.31
C ALA A 64 19.10 -3.16 -3.34
N CYS A 65 17.89 -3.65 -3.61
CA CYS A 65 17.30 -4.71 -2.82
C CYS A 65 17.65 -6.07 -3.44
N GLU A 66 18.38 -6.90 -2.68
CA GLU A 66 18.77 -8.25 -3.09
C GLU A 66 17.87 -9.32 -2.46
N GLY A 67 17.12 -8.97 -1.41
CA GLY A 67 16.14 -9.83 -0.75
C GLY A 67 16.66 -10.67 0.40
N ASP A 68 17.96 -10.97 0.43
CA ASP A 68 18.65 -11.67 1.53
C ASP A 68 20.09 -11.15 1.68
N SER A 69 20.77 -11.49 2.78
CA SER A 69 22.21 -11.19 2.95
C SER A 69 23.09 -11.97 1.96
N ASN A 70 22.62 -13.11 1.48
CA ASN A 70 23.22 -13.85 0.39
C ASN A 70 22.45 -13.57 -0.93
N PRO A 71 23.07 -12.87 -1.90
CA PRO A 71 22.41 -12.55 -3.17
C PRO A 71 21.89 -13.78 -3.94
N ALA A 72 22.47 -14.96 -3.72
CA ALA A 72 22.05 -16.20 -4.38
C ALA A 72 20.75 -16.81 -3.81
N LEU A 73 20.33 -16.40 -2.60
CA LEU A 73 19.10 -16.86 -1.96
C LEU A 73 17.97 -15.83 -2.06
N GLY A 74 18.28 -14.65 -2.56
CA GLY A 74 17.35 -13.56 -2.72
C GLY A 74 16.59 -13.56 -4.05
N HIS A 75 16.11 -12.38 -4.43
CA HIS A 75 15.46 -12.14 -5.70
C HIS A 75 16.42 -11.39 -6.65
N PRO A 76 16.11 -11.29 -7.97
CA PRO A 76 16.88 -10.43 -8.85
C PRO A 76 17.01 -9.02 -8.27
N ILE A 77 18.20 -8.44 -8.35
CA ILE A 77 18.49 -7.12 -7.75
C ILE A 77 17.49 -6.09 -8.30
N GLU A 78 16.76 -5.45 -7.40
CA GLU A 78 15.85 -4.35 -7.74
C GLU A 78 16.45 -3.03 -7.28
N PHE A 79 16.75 -2.15 -8.24
CA PHE A 79 17.14 -0.77 -7.96
C PHE A 79 15.90 0.10 -7.82
N ILE A 80 15.70 0.68 -6.63
CA ILE A 80 14.49 1.40 -6.25
C ILE A 80 14.85 2.86 -6.00
N CYS A 81 14.11 3.78 -6.65
CA CYS A 81 14.26 5.22 -6.45
C CYS A 81 13.49 5.69 -5.22
N LEU A 82 14.15 6.50 -4.38
CA LEU A 82 13.64 7.00 -3.11
C LEU A 82 13.44 8.52 -3.10
N ASP A 83 13.38 9.14 -4.29
CA ASP A 83 13.15 10.59 -4.44
C ASP A 83 11.74 11.04 -3.96
N ARG A 84 10.87 10.11 -3.54
CA ARG A 84 9.54 10.41 -2.98
C ARG A 84 9.54 10.26 -1.47
N GLU A 85 8.74 11.10 -0.80
CA GLU A 85 8.52 11.04 0.66
C GLU A 85 7.82 9.74 1.12
N GLU A 86 7.00 9.14 0.25
CA GLU A 86 6.32 7.87 0.55
C GLU A 86 7.32 6.68 0.52
N PRO A 87 7.22 5.72 1.46
CA PRO A 87 8.07 4.53 1.43
C PRO A 87 7.92 3.77 0.10
N ALA A 88 9.03 3.57 -0.60
CA ALA A 88 9.06 2.80 -1.83
C ALA A 88 9.14 1.29 -1.51
N VAL A 89 8.34 0.49 -2.20
CA VAL A 89 8.21 -0.96 -1.94
C VAL A 89 9.01 -1.76 -2.96
N CYS A 90 9.84 -2.69 -2.49
CA CYS A 90 10.43 -3.71 -3.34
C CYS A 90 9.33 -4.66 -3.84
N LYS A 91 9.24 -4.86 -5.15
CA LYS A 91 8.18 -5.65 -5.79
C LYS A 91 8.30 -7.15 -5.51
N TYR A 92 9.49 -7.61 -5.13
CA TYR A 92 9.76 -9.02 -4.89
C TYR A 92 9.50 -9.41 -3.43
N CYS A 93 10.22 -8.80 -2.48
CA CYS A 93 10.12 -9.16 -1.07
C CYS A 93 9.14 -8.30 -0.26
N GLY A 94 8.66 -7.19 -0.81
CA GLY A 94 7.74 -6.28 -0.12
C GLY A 94 8.39 -5.38 0.94
N LEU A 95 9.72 -5.43 1.11
CA LEU A 95 10.44 -4.50 1.97
C LEU A 95 10.22 -3.06 1.52
N ARG A 96 10.14 -2.16 2.49
CA ARG A 96 9.86 -0.74 2.28
C ARG A 96 11.11 0.05 2.57
N TYR A 97 11.41 1.04 1.74
CA TYR A 97 12.58 1.89 1.86
C TYR A 97 12.20 3.36 1.84
N THR A 98 12.86 4.17 2.65
CA THR A 98 12.70 5.62 2.69
C THR A 98 14.06 6.29 2.71
N GLN A 99 14.21 7.42 2.03
CA GLN A 99 15.44 8.18 2.13
C GLN A 99 15.49 8.92 3.49
N ASP A 100 16.62 8.88 4.18
CA ASP A 100 16.83 9.70 5.37
C ASP A 100 17.23 11.12 4.94
N HIS A 101 16.27 12.04 4.98
CA HIS A 101 16.50 13.44 4.66
C HIS A 101 17.12 14.15 5.87
N HIS A 102 18.45 14.18 5.93
CA HIS A 102 19.15 15.06 6.85
C HIS A 102 18.96 16.51 6.40
N HIS A 103 18.20 17.28 7.17
CA HIS A 103 18.11 18.74 7.08
C HIS A 103 19.30 19.41 7.75
#